data_AF-A0AAQ3WNX8-F1
#
_entry.id   AF-A0AAQ3WNX8-F1
#
_cell.length_a   1.000
_cell.length_b   1.000
_cell.length_c   1.000
_cell.angle_alpha   90.00
_cell.angle_beta   90.00
_cell.angle_gamma   90.00
#
_symmetry.space_group_name_H-M   'P 1'
#
loop_
_entity.id
_entity.type
_entity.pdbx_description
1 polymer ?
#
loop_
_entity_poly.entity_id
_entity_poly.type
_entity_poly.pdbx_seq_one_letter_code
_entity_poly.pdbx_strand_id
1 'polypeptide(L)'
;MAARRALTPFKLIATILAALLVTCHAGGIAVYWGQNDGEASLSETCASSNYKFVILAFVYKFGKGQTPQLDLASHCDSSSGGCRVLSKDIHSCQRRGIKVLLSIGGAVGNYGLTSEGDARDVAEYLWNSYLGGASSSRPLGDAVLDGIDFDIELGSAKHWDTLAR
;
A
#
# COMPACT_ATOMS: atom_id res chain seq x y z
N MET A 1 -39.93 -5.16 47.50
CA MET A 1 -38.55 -5.68 47.65
C MET A 1 -37.80 -5.40 46.35
N ALA A 2 -36.85 -4.45 46.33
CA ALA A 2 -35.88 -4.29 45.25
C ALA A 2 -34.69 -3.49 45.80
N ALA A 3 -33.59 -4.18 46.10
CA ALA A 3 -32.37 -3.55 46.58
C ALA A 3 -31.68 -2.81 45.43
N ARG A 4 -31.62 -1.48 45.48
CA ARG A 4 -30.80 -0.69 44.56
C ARG A 4 -29.33 -0.89 44.92
N ARG A 5 -28.59 -1.68 44.14
CA ARG A 5 -27.14 -1.83 44.29
C ARG A 5 -26.46 -0.57 43.78
N ALA A 6 -25.93 0.26 44.68
CA ALA A 6 -25.06 1.37 44.33
C ALA A 6 -23.74 0.83 43.77
N LEU A 7 -23.29 1.34 42.62
CA LEU A 7 -21.96 1.02 42.09
C LEU A 7 -20.92 1.65 43.01
N THR A 8 -20.01 0.84 43.56
CA THR A 8 -18.89 1.37 44.33
C THR A 8 -17.93 2.13 43.41
N PRO A 9 -17.27 3.21 43.88
CA PRO A 9 -16.42 4.07 43.05
C PRO A 9 -15.31 3.30 42.33
N PHE A 10 -14.81 2.22 42.93
CA PHE A 10 -13.83 1.32 42.31
C PHE A 10 -14.35 0.62 41.04
N LYS A 11 -15.62 0.18 41.04
CA LYS A 11 -16.23 -0.46 39.85
C LYS A 11 -16.42 0.54 38.73
N LEU A 12 -16.78 1.78 39.05
CA LEU A 12 -16.93 2.85 38.08
C LEU A 12 -15.59 3.22 37.43
N ILE A 13 -14.52 3.35 38.24
CA ILE A 13 -13.16 3.63 37.74
C ILE A 13 -12.66 2.48 36.86
N ALA A 14 -12.85 1.22 37.26
CA ALA A 14 -12.44 0.06 36.46
C ALA A 14 -13.19 -0.01 35.12
N THR A 15 -14.49 0.31 35.10
CA THR A 15 -15.27 0.36 33.85
C THR A 15 -14.84 1.52 32.95
N ILE A 16 -14.49 2.68 33.50
CA ILE A 16 -13.99 3.83 32.73
C ILE A 16 -12.60 3.51 32.14
N LEU A 17 -11.71 2.89 32.92
CA LEU A 17 -10.37 2.52 32.46
C LEU A 17 -10.43 1.45 31.35
N ALA A 18 -11.30 0.44 31.51
CA ALA A 18 -11.54 -0.56 30.48
C ALA A 18 -12.13 0.06 29.21
N ALA A 19 -13.09 0.99 29.33
CA ALA A 19 -13.64 1.72 28.19
C ALA A 19 -12.57 2.56 27.47
N LEU A 20 -11.72 3.27 28.22
CA LEU A 20 -10.62 4.07 27.66
C LEU A 20 -9.60 3.21 26.91
N LEU A 21 -9.23 2.04 27.46
CA LEU A 21 -8.33 1.09 26.81
C LEU A 21 -8.92 0.50 25.52
N VAL A 22 -10.23 0.25 25.47
CA VAL A 22 -10.93 -0.21 24.25
C VAL A 22 -10.99 0.88 23.19
N THR A 23 -11.02 2.15 23.58
CA THR A 23 -11.05 3.29 22.63
C THR A 23 -9.68 3.79 22.20
N CYS A 24 -8.61 3.48 22.95
CA CYS A 24 -7.25 3.90 22.65
C CYS A 24 -6.66 3.05 21.52
N HIS A 25 -6.84 3.50 20.28
CA HIS A 25 -6.19 2.90 19.13
C HIS A 25 -4.81 3.53 18.97
N ALA A 26 -3.74 2.77 19.24
CA ALA A 26 -2.43 3.14 18.74
C ALA A 26 -2.50 3.20 17.20
N GLY A 27 -2.00 4.29 16.61
CA GLY A 27 -1.95 4.44 15.16
C GLY A 27 -1.10 3.36 14.47
N GLY A 28 -1.19 3.26 13.15
CA GLY A 28 -0.33 2.39 12.35
C GLY A 28 0.88 3.15 11.79
N ILE A 29 2.02 2.47 11.67
CA ILE A 29 3.18 2.98 10.94
C ILE A 29 3.12 2.46 9.50
N ALA A 30 3.33 3.35 8.54
CA ALA A 30 3.54 3.03 7.13
C ALA A 30 5.03 3.19 6.79
N VAL A 31 5.56 2.34 5.92
CA VAL A 31 6.94 2.42 5.45
C VAL A 31 7.00 2.24 3.94
N TYR A 32 7.83 3.04 3.28
CA TYR A 32 8.20 2.82 1.88
C TYR A 32 9.30 1.77 1.78
N TRP A 33 9.20 0.88 0.81
CA TRP A 33 10.15 -0.20 0.56
C TRP A 33 10.43 -0.33 -0.94
N GLY A 34 11.68 -0.61 -1.32
CA GLY A 34 12.06 -0.96 -2.69
C GLY A 34 13.02 0.01 -3.37
N GLN A 35 13.60 0.98 -2.66
CA GLN A 35 14.47 2.02 -3.24
C GLN A 35 15.85 2.11 -2.55
N ASN A 36 16.19 1.15 -1.70
CA ASN A 36 17.48 1.11 -1.02
C ASN A 36 18.07 -0.30 -1.05
N ASP A 37 19.22 -0.47 -1.71
CA ASP A 37 19.92 -1.76 -1.84
C ASP A 37 20.36 -2.37 -0.50
N GLY A 38 20.45 -1.56 0.56
CA GLY A 38 20.79 -2.00 1.92
C GLY A 38 19.59 -2.26 2.83
N GLU A 39 18.35 -2.13 2.35
CA GLU A 39 17.17 -2.39 3.17
C GLU A 39 16.90 -3.90 3.33
N ALA A 40 16.22 -4.26 4.42
CA ALA A 40 15.82 -5.65 4.66
C ALA A 40 14.88 -6.15 3.55
N SER A 41 14.82 -7.47 3.34
CA SER A 41 13.85 -8.05 2.41
C SER A 41 12.41 -7.66 2.77
N LEU A 42 11.48 -7.73 1.80
CA LEU A 42 10.07 -7.42 2.05
C LEU A 42 9.48 -8.33 3.15
N SER A 43 9.84 -9.62 3.14
CA SER A 43 9.42 -10.58 4.17
C SER A 43 9.94 -10.23 5.57
N GLU A 44 11.22 -9.84 5.69
CA GLU A 44 11.81 -9.41 6.97
C GLU A 44 11.21 -8.10 7.46
N THR A 45 11.01 -7.14 6.56
CA THR A 45 10.32 -5.87 6.83
C THR A 45 8.95 -6.13 7.44
N CYS A 46 8.17 -7.04 6.85
CA CYS A 46 6.86 -7.44 7.36
C CYS A 46 6.92 -8.30 8.64
N ALA A 47 8.00 -9.05 8.86
CA ALA A 47 8.19 -9.84 10.07
C ALA A 47 8.60 -8.99 11.29
N SER A 48 9.10 -7.77 11.08
CA SER A 48 9.53 -6.85 12.14
C SER A 48 8.43 -6.48 13.16
N SER A 49 7.15 -6.63 12.79
CA SER A 49 5.99 -6.18 13.57
C SER A 49 5.90 -4.68 13.82
N ASN A 50 6.73 -3.87 13.17
CA ASN A 50 6.74 -2.41 13.30
C ASN A 50 5.65 -1.73 12.47
N TYR A 51 5.22 -2.35 11.37
CA TYR A 51 4.45 -1.69 10.32
C TYR A 51 3.03 -2.25 10.21
N LYS A 52 2.07 -1.37 9.91
CA LYS A 52 0.70 -1.72 9.51
C LYS A 52 0.51 -1.60 8.00
N PHE A 53 1.33 -0.78 7.34
CA PHE A 53 1.34 -0.59 5.90
C PHE A 53 2.78 -0.69 5.37
N VAL A 54 2.95 -1.39 4.26
CA VAL A 54 4.18 -1.37 3.46
C VAL A 54 3.81 -0.86 2.07
N ILE A 55 4.53 0.15 1.60
CA ILE A 55 4.28 0.84 0.35
C ILE A 55 5.43 0.50 -0.61
N LEU A 56 5.14 -0.28 -1.65
CA LEU A 56 6.12 -0.69 -2.65
C LEU A 56 6.38 0.47 -3.61
N ALA A 57 7.64 0.90 -3.72
CA ALA A 57 8.03 2.11 -4.42
C ALA A 57 9.03 1.76 -5.54
N PHE A 58 8.76 2.03 -6.83
CA PHE A 58 7.65 2.80 -7.41
C PHE A 58 7.26 2.36 -8.84
N VAL A 59 6.01 2.61 -9.24
CA VAL A 59 5.71 2.79 -10.67
C VAL A 59 6.05 4.24 -11.05
N TYR A 60 7.27 4.43 -11.55
CA TYR A 60 7.87 5.75 -11.80
C TYR A 60 7.64 6.27 -13.23
N LYS A 61 7.03 5.47 -14.11
CA LYS A 61 6.68 5.85 -15.47
C LYS A 61 5.29 5.32 -15.79
N PHE A 62 4.41 6.20 -16.25
CA PHE A 62 3.04 5.88 -16.69
C PHE A 62 2.37 7.10 -17.33
N GLY A 63 1.18 6.89 -17.92
CA GLY A 63 0.40 7.93 -18.60
C GLY A 63 1.09 8.48 -19.85
N LYS A 64 0.47 9.46 -20.51
CA LYS A 64 0.99 10.07 -21.75
C LYS A 64 1.18 9.05 -22.88
N GLY A 65 0.38 7.98 -22.89
CA GLY A 65 0.50 6.87 -23.86
C GLY A 65 1.76 5.99 -23.68
N GLN A 66 2.46 6.09 -22.55
CA GLN A 66 3.64 5.29 -22.26
C GLN A 66 3.26 3.94 -21.65
N THR A 67 4.05 2.91 -21.94
CA THR A 67 4.01 1.65 -21.17
C THR A 67 4.48 1.91 -19.74
N PRO A 68 3.66 1.58 -18.72
CA PRO A 68 4.07 1.81 -17.34
C PRO A 68 5.22 0.90 -16.90
N GLN A 69 6.09 1.39 -16.01
CA GLN A 69 7.26 0.65 -15.53
C GLN A 69 7.40 0.76 -14.01
N LEU A 70 7.61 -0.41 -13.39
CA LEU A 70 7.95 -0.57 -11.99
C LEU A 70 9.48 -0.57 -11.85
N ASP A 71 9.98 0.17 -10.87
CA ASP A 71 11.38 0.12 -10.44
C ASP A 71 11.43 -0.20 -8.95
N LEU A 72 12.14 -1.27 -8.59
CA LEU A 72 12.40 -1.69 -7.21
C LEU A 72 13.91 -1.75 -6.96
N ALA A 73 14.66 -0.85 -7.58
CA ALA A 73 16.12 -0.74 -7.49
C ALA A 73 16.80 -2.10 -7.74
N SER A 74 17.75 -2.50 -6.90
CA SER A 74 18.46 -3.78 -7.07
C SER A 74 17.67 -5.02 -6.60
N HIS A 75 16.48 -4.86 -6.00
CA HIS A 75 15.73 -5.99 -5.43
C HIS A 75 15.26 -6.98 -6.50
N CYS A 76 14.87 -6.49 -7.68
CA CYS A 76 14.48 -7.30 -8.81
C CYS A 76 14.37 -6.47 -10.10
N ASP A 77 14.44 -7.14 -11.25
CA ASP A 77 14.17 -6.51 -12.54
C ASP A 77 12.75 -6.83 -13.03
N SER A 78 11.90 -5.81 -13.11
CA SER A 78 10.51 -5.95 -13.57
C SER A 78 10.41 -6.20 -15.08
N SER A 79 11.39 -5.74 -15.87
CA SER A 79 11.37 -5.82 -17.34
C SER A 79 11.58 -7.24 -17.85
N SER A 80 12.33 -8.06 -17.11
CA SER A 80 12.51 -9.50 -17.36
C SER A 80 11.47 -10.37 -16.63
N GLY A 81 10.53 -9.77 -15.89
CA GLY A 81 9.57 -10.49 -15.04
C GLY A 81 10.19 -11.06 -13.76
N GLY A 82 11.42 -10.65 -13.41
CA GLY A 82 12.14 -11.06 -12.22
C GLY A 82 11.47 -10.65 -10.91
N CYS A 83 10.61 -9.63 -10.90
CA CYS A 83 9.91 -9.21 -9.67
C CYS A 83 8.74 -10.11 -9.24
N ARG A 84 8.36 -11.12 -10.04
CA ARG A 84 7.27 -12.05 -9.68
C ARG A 84 7.54 -12.88 -8.41
N VAL A 85 8.82 -13.05 -8.04
CA VAL A 85 9.22 -13.72 -6.80
C VAL A 85 8.64 -13.02 -5.56
N LEU A 86 8.46 -11.69 -5.61
CA LEU A 86 7.93 -10.91 -4.49
C LEU A 86 6.47 -11.24 -4.15
N SER A 87 5.72 -11.93 -5.03
CA SER A 87 4.35 -12.37 -4.74
C SER A 87 4.25 -13.12 -3.41
N LYS A 88 5.23 -14.01 -3.14
CA LYS A 88 5.28 -14.80 -1.90
C LYS A 88 5.46 -13.92 -0.66
N ASP A 89 6.26 -12.88 -0.77
CA ASP A 89 6.56 -11.95 0.33
C ASP A 89 5.37 -11.03 0.58
N ILE A 90 4.72 -10.54 -0.47
CA ILE A 90 3.46 -9.77 -0.38
C ILE A 90 2.39 -10.59 0.37
N HIS A 91 2.19 -11.86 -0.01
CA HIS A 91 1.26 -12.73 0.71
C HIS A 91 1.71 -13.02 2.15
N SER A 92 3.01 -13.06 2.44
CA SER A 92 3.53 -13.15 3.81
C SER A 92 3.13 -11.93 4.64
N CYS A 93 3.28 -10.73 4.10
CA CYS A 93 2.84 -9.48 4.73
C CYS A 93 1.33 -9.47 4.99
N GLN A 94 0.53 -9.79 3.97
CA GLN A 94 -0.93 -9.77 4.06
C GLN A 94 -1.47 -10.78 5.09
N ARG A 95 -0.88 -11.98 5.17
CA ARG A 95 -1.24 -12.98 6.20
C ARG A 95 -0.93 -12.51 7.63
N ARG A 96 -0.03 -11.53 7.80
CA ARG A 96 0.27 -10.88 9.09
C ARG A 96 -0.65 -9.69 9.38
N GLY A 97 -1.62 -9.42 8.50
CA GLY A 97 -2.51 -8.26 8.61
C GLY A 97 -1.87 -6.94 8.22
N ILE A 98 -0.72 -6.97 7.54
CA ILE A 98 -0.07 -5.78 6.99
C ILE A 98 -0.66 -5.51 5.61
N LYS A 99 -1.07 -4.26 5.38
CA LYS A 99 -1.56 -3.79 4.08
C LYS A 99 -0.38 -3.48 3.17
N VAL A 100 -0.39 -4.04 1.96
CA VAL A 100 0.66 -3.78 0.97
C VAL A 100 0.08 -2.93 -0.15
N LEU A 101 0.58 -1.70 -0.27
CA LEU A 101 0.16 -0.73 -1.30
C LEU A 101 1.24 -0.63 -2.37
N LEU A 102 0.86 -0.24 -3.58
CA LEU A 102 1.78 0.18 -4.64
C LEU A 102 1.81 1.69 -4.72
N SER A 103 3.00 2.29 -4.63
CA SER A 103 3.15 3.72 -4.90
C SER A 103 3.38 4.00 -6.38
N ILE A 104 2.65 4.98 -6.89
CA ILE A 104 2.87 5.58 -8.22
C ILE A 104 3.54 6.94 -8.05
N GLY A 105 4.53 7.24 -8.88
CA GLY A 105 5.21 8.53 -8.87
C GLY A 105 6.65 8.45 -8.33
N GLY A 106 6.92 9.16 -7.23
CA GLY A 106 8.21 9.35 -6.60
C GLY A 106 9.01 10.55 -7.15
N ALA A 107 10.05 10.96 -6.42
CA ALA A 107 10.86 12.13 -6.74
C ALA A 107 11.56 12.11 -8.10
N VAL A 108 11.80 10.91 -8.66
CA VAL A 108 12.43 10.73 -9.99
C VAL A 108 11.54 9.85 -10.85
N GLY A 109 11.06 10.39 -11.97
CA GLY A 109 10.38 9.58 -12.98
C GLY A 109 9.80 10.34 -14.15
N ASN A 110 9.11 9.61 -15.03
CA ASN A 110 8.40 10.15 -16.18
C ASN A 110 6.94 9.73 -16.16
N TYR A 111 6.20 10.32 -15.25
CA TYR A 111 4.77 10.09 -15.05
C TYR A 111 3.95 11.36 -15.25
N GLY A 112 2.64 11.20 -15.39
CA GLY A 112 1.67 12.30 -15.48
C GLY A 112 0.50 11.95 -16.37
N LEU A 113 -0.61 12.66 -16.18
CA LEU A 113 -1.87 12.43 -16.88
C LEU A 113 -2.18 13.61 -17.82
N THR A 114 -2.54 13.28 -19.06
CA THR A 114 -2.80 14.27 -20.12
C THR A 114 -4.28 14.58 -20.34
N SER A 115 -5.15 13.69 -19.88
CA SER A 115 -6.61 13.83 -19.97
C SER A 115 -7.29 12.90 -18.96
N GLU A 116 -8.60 13.04 -18.78
CA GLU A 116 -9.38 12.05 -18.04
C GLU A 116 -9.39 10.65 -18.70
N GLY A 117 -9.25 10.59 -20.03
CA GLY A 117 -9.11 9.30 -20.74
C GLY A 117 -7.83 8.59 -20.34
N ASP A 118 -6.71 9.30 -20.38
CA ASP A 118 -5.39 8.82 -19.93
C ASP A 118 -5.43 8.38 -18.45
N ALA A 119 -6.16 9.10 -17.60
CA ALA A 119 -6.38 8.70 -16.21
C ALA A 119 -7.12 7.34 -16.09
N ARG A 120 -8.17 7.13 -16.89
CA ARG A 120 -8.91 5.85 -16.90
C ARG A 120 -8.07 4.71 -17.45
N ASP A 121 -7.26 4.95 -18.48
CA ASP A 121 -6.36 3.94 -19.04
C ASP A 121 -5.30 3.52 -18.01
N VAL A 122 -4.75 4.48 -17.25
CA VAL A 122 -3.82 4.18 -16.14
C VAL A 122 -4.53 3.43 -15.01
N ALA A 123 -5.76 3.81 -14.64
CA ALA A 123 -6.53 3.09 -13.63
C ALA A 123 -6.77 1.63 -14.01
N GLU A 124 -7.16 1.38 -15.27
CA GLU A 124 -7.37 0.03 -15.79
C GLU A 124 -6.06 -0.78 -15.78
N TYR A 125 -4.94 -0.17 -16.18
CA TYR A 125 -3.64 -0.81 -16.09
C TYR A 125 -3.28 -1.20 -14.65
N LEU A 126 -3.44 -0.30 -13.68
CA LEU A 126 -3.16 -0.57 -12.27
C LEU A 126 -4.05 -1.69 -11.73
N TRP A 127 -5.34 -1.65 -12.07
CA TRP A 127 -6.31 -2.67 -11.69
C TRP A 127 -5.93 -4.05 -12.20
N ASN A 128 -5.63 -4.16 -13.50
CA ASN A 128 -5.32 -5.43 -14.15
C ASN A 128 -3.93 -5.99 -13.81
N SER A 129 -2.97 -5.12 -13.49
CA SER A 129 -1.57 -5.51 -13.28
C SER A 129 -1.22 -5.77 -11.83
N TYR A 130 -1.88 -5.10 -10.87
CA TYR A 130 -1.50 -5.13 -9.45
C TYR A 130 -2.66 -5.37 -8.49
N LEU A 131 -3.90 -5.06 -8.88
CA LEU A 131 -5.09 -5.27 -8.06
C LEU A 131 -5.89 -6.48 -8.56
N GLY A 132 -7.22 -6.45 -8.42
CA GLY A 132 -8.10 -7.59 -8.65
C GLY A 132 -8.45 -7.89 -10.10
N GLY A 133 -7.90 -7.15 -11.05
CA GLY A 133 -8.09 -7.42 -12.47
C GLY A 133 -7.21 -8.55 -13.00
N ALA A 134 -7.25 -8.77 -14.31
CA ALA A 134 -6.53 -9.87 -14.96
C ALA A 134 -5.53 -9.37 -16.00
N SER A 135 -4.33 -9.92 -15.98
CA SER A 135 -3.29 -9.71 -16.98
C SER A 135 -2.44 -10.97 -17.10
N SER A 136 -1.99 -11.31 -18.31
CA SER A 136 -1.09 -12.43 -18.56
C SER A 136 0.34 -12.16 -18.08
N SER A 137 0.67 -10.90 -17.76
CA SER A 137 2.02 -10.44 -17.46
C SER A 137 2.09 -9.51 -16.24
N ARG A 138 1.50 -9.94 -15.12
CA ARG A 138 1.56 -9.17 -13.86
C ARG A 138 3.00 -9.00 -13.33
N PRO A 139 3.47 -7.77 -13.05
CA PRO A 139 4.87 -7.51 -12.66
C PRO A 139 5.27 -8.14 -11.32
N LEU A 140 4.34 -8.17 -10.36
CA LEU A 140 4.56 -8.74 -9.02
C LEU A 140 3.95 -10.15 -8.87
N GLY A 141 3.69 -10.83 -9.98
CA GLY A 141 3.08 -12.17 -9.98
C GLY A 141 1.58 -12.13 -9.68
N ASP A 142 1.10 -13.18 -9.02
CA ASP A 142 -0.32 -13.41 -8.73
C ASP A 142 -0.84 -12.65 -7.49
N ALA A 143 0.04 -11.97 -6.74
CA ALA A 143 -0.37 -11.16 -5.62
C ALA A 143 -1.33 -10.04 -6.04
N VAL A 144 -2.37 -9.85 -5.23
CA VAL A 144 -3.34 -8.75 -5.33
C VAL A 144 -3.04 -7.78 -4.20
N LEU A 145 -2.62 -6.56 -4.54
CA LEU A 145 -2.28 -5.53 -3.58
C LEU A 145 -3.53 -4.93 -2.91
N ASP A 146 -3.33 -4.33 -1.74
CA ASP A 146 -4.42 -3.76 -0.93
C ASP A 146 -4.87 -2.37 -1.40
N GLY A 147 -4.10 -1.72 -2.29
CA GLY A 147 -4.45 -0.42 -2.84
C GLY A 147 -3.28 0.28 -3.54
N ILE A 148 -3.54 1.53 -3.94
CA ILE A 148 -2.59 2.42 -4.60
C ILE A 148 -2.30 3.61 -3.68
N ASP A 149 -1.03 3.94 -3.57
CA ASP A 149 -0.51 5.13 -2.93
C ASP A 149 -0.07 6.14 -4.01
N PHE A 150 -0.37 7.42 -3.80
CA PHE A 150 -0.15 8.49 -4.78
C PHE A 150 0.96 9.41 -4.28
N ASP A 151 2.20 9.10 -4.65
CA ASP A 151 3.37 9.93 -4.32
C ASP A 151 3.74 10.81 -5.52
N ILE A 152 2.87 11.77 -5.83
CA ILE A 152 3.01 12.62 -7.01
C ILE A 152 3.82 13.88 -6.67
N GLU A 153 5.09 13.88 -7.06
CA GLU A 153 6.03 14.97 -6.75
C GLU A 153 6.37 15.85 -7.96
N LEU A 154 6.05 15.39 -9.18
CA LEU A 154 6.42 16.03 -10.44
C LEU A 154 5.21 16.28 -11.35
N GLY A 155 5.36 17.25 -12.25
CA GLY A 155 4.44 17.47 -13.37
C GLY A 155 3.15 18.22 -13.00
N SER A 156 2.06 17.89 -13.69
CA SER A 156 0.77 18.56 -13.59
C SER A 156 -0.06 18.01 -12.43
N ALA A 157 -0.81 18.88 -11.73
CA ALA A 157 -1.75 18.50 -10.68
C ALA A 157 -3.14 18.04 -11.21
N LYS A 158 -3.32 17.89 -12.52
CA LYS A 158 -4.62 17.58 -13.14
C LYS A 158 -4.89 16.06 -13.23
N HIS A 159 -6.16 15.68 -13.15
CA HIS A 159 -6.71 14.34 -13.42
C HIS A 159 -6.39 13.25 -12.38
N TRP A 160 -5.60 13.53 -11.34
CA TRP A 160 -5.39 12.59 -10.22
C TRP A 160 -6.69 12.25 -9.49
N ASP A 161 -7.61 13.21 -9.41
CA ASP A 161 -8.97 13.02 -8.90
C ASP A 161 -9.81 12.08 -9.78
N THR A 162 -9.56 12.03 -11.09
CA THR A 162 -10.18 11.08 -12.00
C THR A 162 -9.58 9.69 -11.82
N LEU A 163 -8.26 9.59 -11.64
CA LEU A 163 -7.58 8.32 -11.40
C LEU A 163 -7.97 7.68 -10.06
N ALA A 164 -8.31 8.48 -9.05
CA ALA A 164 -8.67 8.01 -7.71
C ALA A 164 -10.14 7.54 -7.56
N ARG A 165 -10.97 7.66 -8.61
CA ARG A 165 -12.40 7.27 -8.60
C ARG A 165 -12.59 5.85 -9.08
#